data_AF-A0A817T5T5-F1
#
_entry.id   AF-A0A817T5T5-F1
#
_cell.length_a   1.000
_cell.length_b   1.000
_cell.length_c   1.000
_cell.angle_alpha   90.00
_cell.angle_beta   90.00
_cell.angle_gamma   90.00
#
_symmetry.space_group_name_H-M   'P 1'
#
loop_
_entity.id
_entity.type
_entity.pdbx_description
1 polymer ?
#
loop_
_entity_poly.entity_id
_entity_poly.type
_entity_poly.pdbx_seq_one_letter_code
_entity_poly.pdbx_strand_id
1 'polypeptide(L)' 'MGRSVVPEMQTLPQISSKYLYCFDKEANLQWSQPYSKVKAVCIKLDELIDIIRADQNNLGKNEEVLAMEILD' A
#
# COMPACT_ATOMS: atom_id res chain seq x y z
N MET A 1 7.21 -13.85 -10.69
CA MET A 1 7.29 -12.46 -11.18
C MET A 1 7.01 -11.43 -10.09
N GLY A 2 5.86 -11.45 -9.39
CA GLY A 2 5.61 -10.45 -8.33
C GLY A 2 6.68 -10.39 -7.23
N ARG A 3 7.23 -11.55 -6.81
CA ARG A 3 8.24 -11.63 -5.74
C ARG A 3 9.63 -11.09 -6.10
N SER A 4 9.96 -10.93 -7.38
CA SER A 4 11.22 -10.31 -7.80
C SER A 4 11.10 -8.79 -7.90
N VAL A 5 9.90 -8.26 -8.14
CA VAL A 5 9.66 -6.83 -8.39
C VAL A 5 9.51 -6.00 -7.10
N VAL A 6 8.81 -6.53 -6.08
CA VAL A 6 8.59 -5.78 -4.83
C VAL A 6 9.89 -5.36 -4.12
N PRO A 7 10.94 -6.20 -4.05
CA PRO A 7 12.24 -5.81 -3.49
C PRO A 7 12.89 -4.66 -4.26
N GLU A 8 12.87 -4.70 -5.60
CA GLU A 8 13.43 -3.63 -6.45
C GLU A 8 12.71 -2.30 -6.21
N MET A 9 11.41 -2.34 -5.92
CA MET A 9 10.61 -1.17 -5.61
C MET A 9 10.72 -0.70 -4.15
N GLN A 10 11.47 -1.38 -3.28
CA GLN A 10 11.63 -0.99 -1.86
C GLN A 10 12.27 0.40 -1.76
N THR A 11 13.31 0.62 -2.55
CA THR A 11 14.20 1.79 -2.49
C THR A 11 13.63 3.02 -3.19
N LEU A 12 12.59 2.85 -4.00
CA LEU A 12 11.94 3.91 -4.78
C LEU A 12 11.16 4.87 -3.85
N PRO A 13 11.62 6.13 -3.65
CA PRO A 13 10.98 7.07 -2.74
C PRO A 13 9.58 7.50 -3.18
N GLN A 14 9.34 7.53 -4.49
CA GLN A 14 8.05 7.90 -5.09
C GLN A 14 6.95 6.85 -4.83
N ILE A 15 7.32 5.64 -4.40
CA ILE A 15 6.35 4.60 -4.05
C ILE A 15 6.07 4.70 -2.56
N SER A 16 4.88 5.20 -2.22
CA SER A 16 4.39 5.33 -0.86
C SER A 16 3.66 4.09 -0.36
N SER A 17 3.08 3.28 -1.25
CA SER A 17 2.22 2.15 -0.90
C SER A 17 2.19 1.08 -1.99
N LYS A 18 2.15 -0.19 -1.58
CA LYS A 18 2.03 -1.37 -2.43
C LYS A 18 0.90 -2.25 -1.91
N TYR A 19 0.10 -2.78 -2.83
CA TYR A 19 -1.01 -3.68 -2.55
C TYR A 19 -0.84 -4.95 -3.36
N LEU A 20 -0.84 -6.10 -2.69
CA LEU A 20 -0.65 -7.40 -3.32
C LEU A 20 -2.01 -8.07 -3.54
N TYR A 21 -2.31 -8.42 -4.77
CA TYR A 21 -3.47 -9.23 -5.13
C TYR A 21 -3.00 -10.59 -5.64
N CYS A 22 -3.31 -11.65 -4.90
CA CYS A 22 -2.78 -12.99 -5.15
C CYS A 22 -3.72 -14.07 -4.63
N PHE A 23 -3.61 -15.30 -5.14
CA PHE A 23 -4.41 -16.44 -4.65
C PHE A 23 -3.95 -16.98 -3.30
N ASP A 24 -2.64 -17.13 -3.10
CA ASP A 24 -2.06 -17.67 -1.86
C ASP A 24 -1.78 -16.54 -0.86
N LYS A 25 -2.77 -16.20 -0.04
CA LYS A 25 -2.67 -15.10 0.94
C LYS A 25 -1.55 -15.35 1.94
N GLU A 26 -1.47 -16.56 2.49
CA GLU A 26 -0.59 -16.86 3.62
C GLU A 26 0.88 -16.81 3.21
N ALA A 27 1.23 -17.46 2.11
CA ALA A 27 2.61 -17.45 1.64
C ALA A 27 3.07 -16.03 1.23
N ASN A 28 2.17 -15.21 0.67
CA ASN A 28 2.49 -13.85 0.27
C ASN A 28 2.50 -12.87 1.45
N LEU A 29 1.68 -13.10 2.47
CA LEU A 29 1.73 -12.34 3.73
C LEU A 29 3.08 -12.56 4.42
N GLN A 30 3.48 -13.81 4.63
CA GLN A 30 4.77 -14.17 5.23
C GLN A 30 5.95 -13.59 4.42
N TRP A 31 5.94 -13.79 3.10
CA TRP A 31 6.99 -13.26 2.23
C TRP A 31 7.07 -11.73 2.26
N SER A 32 5.93 -11.04 2.42
CA SER A 32 5.89 -9.57 2.35
C SER A 32 6.28 -8.84 3.63
N GLN A 33 6.37 -9.53 4.77
CA GLN A 33 6.66 -8.91 6.09
C GLN A 33 7.86 -7.95 6.09
N PRO A 34 8.99 -8.23 5.39
CA PRO A 34 10.14 -7.32 5.39
C PRO A 34 9.94 -6.03 4.58
N TYR A 35 8.86 -5.92 3.80
CA TYR A 35 8.62 -4.80 2.90
C TYR A 35 7.60 -3.83 3.49
N SER A 36 8.08 -2.85 4.26
CA SER A 36 7.25 -1.89 5.02
C SER A 36 6.24 -1.10 4.18
N LYS A 37 6.47 -0.97 2.87
CA LYS A 37 5.55 -0.29 1.94
C LYS A 37 4.41 -1.18 1.46
N VAL A 38 4.41 -2.48 1.77
CA VAL A 38 3.28 -3.38 1.50
C VAL A 38 2.21 -3.15 2.56
N LYS A 39 1.09 -2.54 2.16
CA LYS A 39 -0.01 -2.21 3.06
C LYS A 39 -1.04 -3.32 3.20
N ALA A 40 -1.22 -4.14 2.16
CA ALA A 40 -2.19 -5.24 2.19
C ALA A 40 -1.84 -6.38 1.24
N VAL A 41 -2.28 -7.58 1.62
CA VAL A 41 -2.31 -8.78 0.79
C VAL A 41 -3.76 -9.26 0.70
N CYS A 42 -4.33 -9.22 -0.50
CA CYS A 42 -5.73 -9.45 -0.78
C CYS A 42 -5.90 -10.62 -1.74
N ILE A 43 -7.01 -11.36 -1.59
CA ILE A 43 -7.37 -12.44 -2.52
C ILE A 43 -8.64 -12.12 -3.31
N LYS A 44 -9.35 -11.07 -2.93
CA LYS A 44 -10.55 -10.57 -3.61
C LYS A 44 -10.25 -9.20 -4.23
N LEU A 45 -10.76 -8.99 -5.43
CA LEU A 45 -10.59 -7.72 -6.13
C LEU A 45 -11.35 -6.58 -5.42
N ASP A 46 -12.56 -6.87 -4.92
CA ASP A 46 -13.34 -5.87 -4.18
C ASP A 46 -12.63 -5.41 -2.90
N GLU A 47 -12.02 -6.35 -2.16
CA GLU A 47 -11.19 -6.05 -0.98
C GLU A 47 -10.03 -5.11 -1.35
N LEU A 48 -9.34 -5.37 -2.46
CA LEU A 48 -8.27 -4.52 -2.96
C LEU A 48 -8.77 -3.10 -3.29
N ILE A 49 -9.89 -3.01 -4.01
CA ILE A 49 -10.47 -1.73 -4.42
C ILE A 49 -10.88 -0.89 -3.20
N ASP A 50 -11.53 -1.52 -2.22
CA ASP A 50 -11.98 -0.84 -1.01
C ASP A 50 -10.80 -0.34 -0.17
N ILE A 51 -9.73 -1.13 -0.04
CA ILE A 51 -8.51 -0.73 0.64
C ILE A 51 -7.85 0.47 -0.05
N ILE A 52 -7.70 0.42 -1.38
CA ILE A 52 -7.10 1.51 -2.14
C ILE A 52 -7.92 2.80 -1.98
N ARG A 53 -9.25 2.72 -2.09
CA ARG A 53 -10.14 3.88 -1.91
C ARG A 53 -10.04 4.46 -0.50
N ALA A 54 -10.01 3.61 0.53
CA ALA A 54 -9.87 4.04 1.91
C ALA A 54 -8.53 4.76 2.12
N ASP A 55 -7.43 4.23 1.58
CA ASP A 55 -6.12 4.85 1.69
C ASP A 55 -6.04 6.21 0.96
N GLN A 56 -6.61 6.29 -0.24
CA GLN A 56 -6.69 7.54 -1.01
C GLN A 56 -7.52 8.62 -0.29
N ASN A 57 -8.65 8.24 0.29
CA ASN A 57 -9.48 9.17 1.06
C ASN A 57 -8.77 9.67 2.34
N ASN A 58 -7.96 8.83 2.96
CA ASN A 58 -7.18 9.22 4.14
C ASN A 58 -5.98 10.11 3.78
N LEU A 59 -5.34 9.88 2.63
CA LEU A 59 -4.30 10.76 2.10
C LEU A 59 -4.84 12.18 1.89
N GLY A 60 -5.99 12.33 1.24
CA GLY A 60 -6.60 13.64 1.02
C GLY A 60 -6.92 14.38 2.33
N LYS A 61 -7.38 13.66 3.36
CA LYS A 61 -7.62 14.24 4.70
C LYS A 61 -6.33 14.69 5.39
N ASN A 62 -5.26 13.90 5.30
CA ASN A 62 -3.99 14.26 5.93
C ASN A 62 -3.35 15.48 5.22
N GLU A 63 -3.42 15.54 3.89
CA GLU A 63 -2.95 16.70 3.13
C GLU A 63 -3.73 17.97 3.48
N GLU A 64 -5.05 17.86 3.66
CA GLU A 64 -5.91 18.97 4.09
C GLU A 64 -5.55 19.47 5.50
N VAL A 65 -5.32 18.55 6.45
CA VAL A 65 -4.87 18.89 7.81
C VAL A 65 -3.51 19.57 7.80
N LEU A 66 -2.53 19.01 7.07
CA LEU A 66 -1.21 19.62 6.91
C LEU A 66 -1.28 21.00 6.25
N ALA A 67 -2.16 21.19 5.26
CA ALA A 67 -2.36 22.48 4.63
C ALA A 67 -2.95 23.51 5.62
N MET A 68 -3.86 23.11 6.50
CA MET A 68 -4.37 23.97 7.57
C MET A 68 -3.25 24.35 8.56
N GLU A 69 -2.44 23.38 9.01
CA GLU A 69 -1.33 23.63 9.97
C GLU A 69 -0.23 24.53 9.42
N ILE A 70 -0.04 24.59 8.09
CA ILE A 70 0.95 25.47 7.43
C ILE A 70 0.41 26.89 7.22
N LEU A 71 -0.92 27.08 7.21
CA LEU A 71 -1.58 28.36 6.95
C LEU A 71 -1.94 29.14 8.23
N ASP A 72 -1.77 28.55 9.42
CA ASP A 72 -1.79 29.20 10.75
C ASP A 72 -0.40 29.72 11.16
#